data_AF-A0A851TD21-F1
#
_entry.id   AF-A0A851TD21-F1
#
_cell.length_a   1.000
_cell.length_b   1.000
_cell.length_c   1.000
_cell.angle_alpha   90.00
_cell.angle_beta   90.00
_cell.angle_gamma   90.00
#
_symmetry.space_group_name_H-M   'P 1'
#
loop_
_entity.id
_entity.type
_entity.pdbx_description
1 polymer ?
#
loop_
_entity_poly.entity_id
_entity_poly.type
_entity_poly.pdbx_seq_one_letter_code
_entity_poly.pdbx_strand_id
1 'polypeptide(L)'
;ALPDDLSDLLREFDEVIEDFDRGPAHQYEQHLEDLKRKAGHSVYDSGIDELESTSTSPGSSLNSSEEDLNAPANTYPSKAKLGDTQELEEFIADLDKVLE
;
A
#
# COMPACT_ATOMS: atom_id res chain seq x y z
N ALA A 1 -0.31 -5.01 45.29
CA ALA A 1 -0.18 -5.94 44.16
C ALA A 1 -1.48 -5.90 43.35
N LEU A 2 -2.49 -6.75 43.58
CA LEU A 2 -3.76 -6.71 42.82
C LEU A 2 -4.47 -5.34 42.64
N PRO A 3 -4.57 -4.47 43.66
CA PRO A 3 -5.26 -3.18 43.48
C PRO A 3 -4.43 -2.16 42.68
N ASP A 4 -3.10 -2.26 42.73
CA ASP A 4 -2.19 -1.38 42.00
C ASP A 4 -2.21 -1.75 40.51
N ASP A 5 -2.12 -3.07 40.22
CA ASP A 5 -2.19 -3.61 38.85
C ASP A 5 -3.52 -3.27 38.15
N LEU A 6 -4.64 -3.32 38.89
CA LEU A 6 -5.95 -2.93 38.37
C LEU A 6 -6.02 -1.41 38.10
N SER A 7 -5.42 -0.61 38.97
CA SER A 7 -5.39 0.85 38.78
C SER A 7 -4.54 1.27 37.59
N ASP A 8 -3.43 0.57 37.36
CA ASP A 8 -2.57 0.80 36.21
C ASP A 8 -3.28 0.38 34.90
N LEU A 9 -3.96 -0.77 34.91
CA LEU A 9 -4.76 -1.22 33.75
C LEU A 9 -5.89 -0.26 33.39
N LEU A 10 -6.62 0.27 34.38
CA LEU A 10 -7.68 1.24 34.15
C LEU A 10 -7.15 2.55 33.58
N ARG A 11 -5.98 2.99 34.06
CA ARG A 11 -5.31 4.18 33.51
C ARG A 11 -4.88 3.98 32.06
N GLU A 12 -4.29 2.84 31.72
CA GLU A 12 -3.93 2.50 30.33
C GLU A 12 -5.17 2.47 29.42
N PHE A 13 -6.28 1.93 29.93
CA PHE A 13 -7.53 1.91 29.17
C PHE A 13 -8.04 3.32 28.87
N ASP A 14 -8.06 4.22 29.85
CA ASP A 14 -8.50 5.60 29.67
C ASP A 14 -7.61 6.35 28.66
N GLU A 15 -6.29 6.15 28.71
CA GLU A 15 -5.32 6.74 27.77
C GLU A 15 -5.60 6.31 26.31
N VAL A 16 -5.86 5.02 26.10
CA VAL A 16 -6.18 4.49 24.77
C VAL A 16 -7.50 5.07 24.23
N ILE A 17 -8.52 5.22 25.09
CA ILE A 17 -9.79 5.82 24.70
C ILE A 17 -9.60 7.29 24.30
N GLU A 18 -8.81 8.05 25.07
CA GLU A 18 -8.48 9.43 24.72
C GLU A 18 -7.76 9.56 23.37
N ASP A 19 -6.88 8.62 23.03
CA ASP A 19 -6.19 8.59 21.74
C ASP A 19 -7.14 8.32 20.56
N PHE A 20 -8.16 7.48 20.76
CA PHE A 20 -9.22 7.30 19.75
C PHE A 20 -10.06 8.57 19.57
N ASP A 21 -10.36 9.29 20.67
CA ASP A 21 -11.15 10.52 20.64
C ASP A 21 -10.40 11.71 20.00
N ARG A 22 -9.07 11.72 20.06
CA ARG A 22 -8.23 12.70 19.33
C ARG A 22 -8.37 12.56 17.81
N GLY A 23 -8.94 11.45 17.34
CA GLY A 23 -9.25 11.20 15.94
C GLY A 23 -7.99 10.98 15.09
N PRO A 24 -8.16 10.68 13.78
CA PRO A 24 -7.03 10.55 12.87
C PRO A 24 -6.16 11.81 12.90
N ALA A 25 -4.84 11.64 12.75
CA ALA A 25 -3.92 12.76 12.65
C ALA A 25 -4.36 13.68 11.49
N HIS A 26 -4.95 14.83 11.83
CA HIS A 26 -5.48 15.81 10.89
C HIS A 26 -4.39 16.36 9.94
N GLN A 27 -3.13 16.10 10.27
CA GLN A 27 -1.96 16.39 9.45
C GLN A 27 -2.05 15.73 8.07
N TYR A 28 -2.51 14.48 7.99
CA TYR A 28 -2.60 13.77 6.70
C TYR A 28 -3.65 14.38 5.77
N GLU A 29 -4.79 14.80 6.32
CA GLU A 29 -5.86 15.48 5.57
C GLU A 29 -5.36 16.80 4.96
N GLN A 30 -4.62 17.59 5.74
CA GLN A 30 -4.02 18.84 5.25
C GLN A 30 -3.03 18.59 4.11
N HIS A 31 -2.17 17.57 4.24
CA HIS A 31 -1.25 17.18 3.17
C HIS A 31 -1.99 16.72 1.90
N LEU A 32 -3.12 16.02 2.06
CA LEU A 32 -3.94 15.56 0.95
C LEU A 32 -4.60 16.72 0.19
N GLU A 33 -5.12 17.71 0.92
CA GLU A 33 -5.69 18.94 0.34
C GLU A 33 -4.63 19.76 -0.43
N ASP A 34 -3.41 19.87 0.11
CA ASP A 34 -2.30 20.55 -0.58
C ASP A 34 -1.87 19.83 -1.86
N LEU A 35 -1.80 18.50 -1.85
CA LEU A 35 -1.54 17.70 -3.06
C LEU A 35 -2.64 17.90 -4.11
N LYS A 36 -3.92 17.87 -3.69
CA LYS A 36 -5.07 18.06 -4.58
C LYS A 36 -5.05 19.44 -5.25
N ARG A 37 -4.71 20.49 -4.49
CA ARG A 37 -4.56 21.86 -5.03
C ARG A 37 -3.40 21.95 -6.03
N LYS A 38 -2.26 21.35 -5.72
CA LYS A 38 -1.07 21.38 -6.59
C LYS A 38 -1.27 20.60 -7.89
N ALA A 39 -2.01 19.48 -7.83
CA ALA A 39 -2.41 18.72 -9.00
C ALA A 39 -3.44 19.47 -9.87
N GLY A 40 -4.43 20.14 -9.24
CA GLY A 40 -5.48 20.89 -9.94
C GLY A 40 -5.01 22.21 -10.56
N HIS A 41 -3.97 22.84 -10.01
CA HIS A 41 -3.44 24.11 -10.54
C HIS A 41 -2.49 23.93 -11.74
N SER A 42 -2.05 22.71 -12.03
CA SER A 42 -1.11 22.43 -13.13
C SER A 42 -1.79 22.26 -14.51
N VAL A 43 -3.13 22.25 -14.59
CA VAL A 43 -3.86 21.89 -15.83
C VAL A 43 -4.55 23.10 -16.49
N TYR A 44 -4.45 24.30 -15.92
CA TYR A 44 -5.22 25.46 -16.40
C TYR A 44 -4.38 26.74 -16.55
N ASP A 45 -3.26 26.67 -17.26
CA ASP A 45 -2.72 27.84 -17.96
C ASP A 45 -1.69 27.45 -19.03
N SER A 46 -2.17 27.04 -20.21
CA SER A 46 -1.54 27.27 -21.53
C SER A 46 -2.22 26.35 -22.54
N GLY A 47 -3.20 26.88 -23.28
CA GLY A 47 -3.60 26.22 -24.52
C GLY A 47 -2.46 26.30 -25.52
N ILE A 48 -2.07 25.17 -26.13
CA ILE A 48 -1.66 25.08 -27.54
C ILE A 48 -1.63 23.60 -28.01
N ASP A 49 -2.27 23.42 -29.17
CA ASP A 49 -2.09 22.48 -30.26
C ASP A 49 -2.14 20.96 -30.08
N GLU A 50 -3.18 20.39 -30.70
CA GLU A 50 -3.29 19.01 -31.14
C GLU A 50 -2.08 18.65 -32.03
N LEU A 51 -1.13 17.90 -31.49
CA LEU A 51 -0.11 17.24 -32.29
C LEU A 51 -0.13 15.75 -31.99
N GLU A 52 -0.81 15.03 -32.89
CA GLU A 52 -0.66 13.62 -33.22
C GLU A 52 0.77 13.13 -32.98
N SER A 53 1.00 12.50 -31.82
CA SER A 53 2.23 11.77 -31.53
C SER A 53 1.90 10.28 -31.51
N THR A 54 1.69 9.73 -32.71
CA THR A 54 1.85 8.31 -33.00
C THR A 54 3.31 7.94 -32.83
N SER A 55 3.79 7.79 -31.59
CA SER A 55 5.03 7.09 -31.31
C SER A 55 4.69 5.77 -30.64
N THR A 56 4.16 4.83 -31.43
CA THR A 56 4.16 3.42 -31.06
C THR A 56 5.61 2.97 -30.94
N SER A 57 6.12 2.86 -29.71
CA SER A 57 7.43 2.26 -29.43
C SER A 57 7.40 0.79 -29.88
N PRO A 58 8.26 0.36 -30.81
CA PRO A 58 8.21 -1.00 -31.38
C PRO A 58 8.93 -2.01 -30.47
N GLY A 59 8.68 -1.95 -29.16
CA GLY A 59 9.45 -2.73 -28.19
C GLY A 59 8.71 -3.17 -26.93
N SER A 60 7.45 -2.76 -26.71
CA SER A 60 6.66 -3.28 -25.60
C SER A 60 5.89 -4.52 -26.04
N SER A 61 6.57 -5.66 -26.04
CA SER A 61 5.94 -6.98 -26.11
C SER A 61 5.31 -7.30 -24.75
N LEU A 62 4.29 -6.53 -24.35
CA LEU A 62 3.31 -6.97 -23.38
C LEU A 62 2.09 -7.37 -24.19
N ASN A 63 2.15 -8.60 -24.68
CA ASN A 63 1.04 -9.27 -25.33
C ASN A 63 -0.21 -9.09 -24.47
N SER A 64 -1.27 -8.55 -25.05
CA SER A 64 -2.60 -8.49 -24.44
C SER A 64 -2.92 -9.86 -23.85
N SER A 65 -3.06 -9.93 -22.53
CA SER A 65 -3.76 -11.05 -21.90
C SER A 65 -5.25 -10.85 -22.19
N GLU A 66 -5.73 -11.43 -23.28
CA GLU A 66 -7.15 -11.61 -23.52
C GLU A 66 -7.68 -12.66 -22.54
N GLU A 67 -8.35 -12.21 -21.47
CA GLU A 67 -9.14 -13.07 -20.59
C GLU A 67 -10.51 -13.30 -21.24
N ASP A 68 -10.75 -14.52 -21.74
CA ASP A 68 -12.07 -14.93 -22.22
C ASP A 68 -12.94 -15.37 -21.03
N LEU A 69 -13.83 -14.47 -20.60
CA LEU A 69 -14.73 -14.65 -19.46
C LEU A 69 -15.84 -15.69 -19.67
N ASN A 70 -15.92 -16.34 -20.85
CA ASN A 70 -17.01 -17.27 -21.17
C ASN A 70 -16.61 -18.75 -21.04
N ALA A 71 -15.35 -19.07 -20.74
CA ALA A 71 -14.95 -20.44 -20.47
C ALA A 71 -15.26 -20.80 -19.00
N PRO A 72 -15.85 -21.97 -18.69
CA PRO A 72 -16.06 -22.41 -17.32
C PRO A 72 -14.70 -22.44 -16.62
N ALA A 73 -14.52 -21.48 -15.71
CA ALA A 73 -13.33 -21.25 -14.93
C ALA A 73 -13.05 -22.48 -14.06
N ASN A 74 -12.31 -23.45 -14.61
CA ASN A 74 -11.67 -24.51 -13.85
C ASN A 74 -10.45 -23.91 -13.13
N THR A 75 -10.68 -22.88 -12.31
CA THR A 75 -9.67 -22.15 -11.56
C THR A 75 -9.33 -22.96 -10.33
N TYR A 76 -8.63 -24.07 -10.53
CA TYR A 76 -7.66 -24.48 -9.52
C TYR A 76 -6.53 -23.45 -9.60
N PRO A 77 -6.23 -22.68 -8.54
CA PRO A 77 -5.07 -21.82 -8.57
C PRO A 77 -3.85 -22.72 -8.77
N SER A 78 -3.20 -22.62 -9.93
CA SER A 78 -1.90 -23.25 -10.15
C SER A 78 -1.02 -22.80 -8.99
N LYS A 79 -0.45 -23.74 -8.23
CA LYS A 79 0.47 -23.46 -7.12
C LYS A 79 1.37 -22.30 -7.54
N ALA A 80 1.27 -21.17 -6.85
CA ALA A 80 2.10 -20.01 -7.11
C ALA A 80 3.55 -20.49 -7.07
N LYS A 81 4.27 -20.33 -8.18
CA LYS A 81 5.68 -20.68 -8.23
C LYS A 81 6.42 -19.56 -7.52
N LEU A 82 6.75 -19.80 -6.26
CA LEU A 82 7.65 -18.92 -5.50
C LEU A 82 8.93 -18.77 -6.32
N GLY A 83 9.36 -17.53 -6.50
CA GLY A 83 10.62 -17.20 -7.15
C GLY A 83 11.80 -17.62 -6.27
N ASP A 84 12.95 -17.01 -6.51
CA ASP A 84 14.08 -17.20 -5.62
C ASP A 84 13.76 -16.61 -4.23
N THR A 85 13.88 -17.43 -3.18
CA THR A 85 13.62 -17.06 -1.77
C THR A 85 14.90 -17.03 -0.93
N GLN A 86 16.08 -17.13 -1.55
CA GLN A 86 17.36 -17.23 -0.84
C GLN A 86 17.63 -16.08 0.14
N GLU A 87 17.35 -14.84 -0.23
CA GLU A 87 17.54 -13.67 0.64
C GLU A 87 16.66 -13.72 1.89
N LEU A 88 15.43 -14.22 1.75
CA LEU A 88 14.49 -14.37 2.86
C LEU A 88 14.95 -15.48 3.83
N GLU A 89 15.49 -16.57 3.28
CA GLU A 89 16.04 -17.67 4.06
C GLU A 89 17.27 -17.24 4.89
N GLU A 90 18.15 -16.41 4.31
CA GLU A 90 19.31 -15.84 5.00
C GLU A 90 18.90 -14.90 6.14
N PHE A 91 17.93 -14.02 5.88
CA PHE A 91 17.40 -13.11 6.91
C PHE A 91 16.79 -13.86 8.10
N ILE A 92 16.05 -14.94 7.87
CA ILE A 92 15.49 -15.77 8.94
C ILE A 92 16.59 -16.45 9.75
N ALA A 93 17.63 -16.97 9.09
CA ALA A 93 18.76 -17.60 9.78
C ALA A 93 19.54 -16.61 10.67
N ASP A 94 19.72 -15.37 10.19
CA ASP A 94 20.32 -14.30 10.99
C ASP A 94 19.47 -13.91 12.20
N LEU A 95 18.14 -13.87 12.03
CA LEU A 95 17.21 -13.64 13.15
C LEU A 95 17.29 -14.75 14.20
N ASP A 96 17.28 -16.01 13.78
CA ASP A 96 17.37 -17.16 14.69
C ASP A 96 18.67 -17.11 15.51
N LYS A 97 19.78 -16.68 14.91
CA LYS A 97 21.07 -16.50 15.58
C LYS A 97 21.09 -15.37 16.60
N VAL A 98 20.31 -14.30 16.37
CA VAL A 98 20.17 -13.18 17.32
C VAL A 98 19.27 -13.56 18.50
N LEU A 99 18.37 -14.52 18.31
CA LEU A 99 17.40 -14.98 19.31
C LEU A 99 17.90 -16.12 20.22
N GLU A 100 19.11 -16.67 19.95
CA GLU A 100 19.80 -17.69 20.79
C GLU A 100 20.64 -17.05 21.91
#